data_AF-A0A088E9N8-F1
#
_entry.id   AF-A0A088E9N8-F1
#
_cell.length_a   1.000
_cell.length_b   1.000
_cell.length_c   1.000
_cell.angle_alpha   90.00
_cell.angle_beta   90.00
_cell.angle_gamma   90.00
#
_symmetry.space_group_name_H-M   'P 1'
#
loop_
_entity.id
_entity.type
_entity.pdbx_description
1 polymer ?
#
loop_
_entity_poly.entity_id
_entity_poly.type
_entity_poly.pdbx_seq_one_letter_code
_entity_poly.pdbx_strand_id
1 'polypeptide(L)'
;MKISIQISSKHEPNVILSLFSDPKFFFETLLQFKIMDFENQNTFFVYGELTSLFSLVDIEAKVTRYISNTGVIYVLNVAPGLVKLPPGKELDRSFKPTPPKGNGKITITRTASSINVEFDYEGEREKMIVNSLSKRFKSIRNLDDIIWKERVSRHL
;
A
#
# COMPACT_ATOMS: atom_id res chain seq x y z
N MET A 1 13.60 -6.41 -5.11
CA MET A 1 13.75 -6.84 -3.68
C MET A 1 12.41 -7.26 -3.09
N LYS A 2 12.38 -8.26 -2.21
CA LYS A 2 11.13 -8.81 -1.62
C LYS A 2 11.18 -8.95 -0.09
N ILE A 3 10.07 -8.64 0.59
CA ILE A 3 9.84 -8.89 2.03
C ILE A 3 8.44 -9.49 2.23
N SER A 4 8.35 -10.54 3.06
CA SER A 4 7.09 -11.17 3.45
C SER A 4 6.79 -10.93 4.93
N ILE A 5 5.52 -10.74 5.26
CA ILE A 5 5.01 -10.49 6.62
C ILE A 5 3.78 -11.36 6.84
N GLN A 6 3.88 -12.29 7.79
CA GLN A 6 2.74 -13.07 8.23
C GLN A 6 1.98 -12.30 9.32
N ILE A 7 0.66 -12.31 9.22
CA ILE A 7 -0.26 -11.68 10.16
C ILE A 7 -1.08 -12.77 10.83
N SER A 8 -1.03 -12.76 12.16
CA SER A 8 -1.95 -13.51 13.01
C SER A 8 -2.95 -12.53 13.60
N SER A 9 -4.24 -12.82 13.48
CA SER A 9 -5.34 -11.99 13.94
C SER A 9 -6.42 -12.90 14.56
N LYS A 10 -7.22 -12.34 15.46
CA LYS A 10 -8.38 -13.03 16.04
C LYS A 10 -9.57 -13.10 15.09
N HIS A 11 -9.55 -12.32 14.01
CA HIS A 11 -10.61 -12.27 13.00
C HIS A 11 -10.42 -13.33 11.92
N GLU A 12 -11.53 -13.73 11.29
CA GLU A 12 -11.50 -14.75 10.24
C GLU A 12 -10.67 -14.26 9.03
N PRO A 13 -9.75 -15.09 8.47
CA PRO A 13 -8.92 -14.68 7.34
C PRO A 13 -9.70 -14.15 6.14
N ASN A 14 -10.94 -14.62 5.92
CA ASN A 14 -11.81 -14.12 4.86
C ASN A 14 -12.25 -12.68 5.08
N VAL A 15 -12.57 -12.29 6.32
CA VAL A 15 -12.93 -10.92 6.68
C VAL A 15 -11.73 -10.00 6.44
N ILE A 16 -10.55 -10.43 6.89
CA ILE A 16 -9.30 -9.68 6.70
C ILE A 16 -8.98 -9.53 5.23
N LEU A 17 -9.08 -10.61 4.44
CA LEU A 17 -8.84 -10.58 3.00
C LEU A 17 -9.81 -9.62 2.29
N SER A 18 -11.10 -9.64 2.68
CA SER A 18 -12.11 -8.71 2.15
C SER A 18 -11.73 -7.25 2.43
N LEU A 19 -11.34 -6.93 3.67
CA LEU A 19 -10.87 -5.59 4.02
C LEU A 19 -9.59 -5.21 3.27
N PHE A 20 -8.62 -6.10 3.18
CA PHE A 20 -7.35 -5.84 2.49
C PHE A 20 -7.52 -5.75 0.97
N SER A 21 -8.62 -6.27 0.43
CA SER A 21 -9.02 -6.09 -0.98
C SER A 21 -9.58 -4.69 -1.26
N ASP A 22 -10.01 -3.96 -0.22
CA ASP A 22 -10.46 -2.58 -0.35
C ASP A 22 -9.24 -1.64 -0.48
N PRO A 23 -9.12 -0.88 -1.58
CA PRO A 23 -7.98 0.00 -1.81
C PRO A 23 -7.86 1.08 -0.75
N LYS A 24 -8.97 1.67 -0.32
CA LYS A 24 -8.97 2.76 0.67
C LYS A 24 -8.48 2.24 2.01
N PHE A 25 -9.02 1.10 2.44
CA PHE A 25 -8.55 0.48 3.69
C PHE A 25 -7.07 0.12 3.61
N PHE A 26 -6.64 -0.57 2.56
CA PHE A 26 -5.26 -1.05 2.48
C PHE A 26 -4.25 0.09 2.27
N PHE A 27 -4.48 0.97 1.29
CA PHE A 27 -3.52 2.04 0.97
C PHE A 27 -3.63 3.22 1.93
N GLU A 28 -4.83 3.70 2.26
CA GLU A 28 -4.99 4.90 3.09
C GLU A 28 -4.85 4.58 4.57
N THR A 29 -5.54 3.55 5.08
CA THR A 29 -5.52 3.22 6.50
C THR A 29 -4.23 2.49 6.89
N LEU A 30 -3.82 1.44 6.17
CA LEU A 30 -2.68 0.61 6.58
C LEU A 30 -1.34 1.14 6.08
N LEU A 31 -1.24 1.52 4.80
CA LEU A 31 0.02 1.96 4.21
C LEU A 31 0.23 3.48 4.23
N GLN A 32 -0.79 4.27 4.59
CA GLN A 32 -0.74 5.74 4.69
C GLN A 32 -0.33 6.41 3.37
N PHE A 33 -0.89 5.93 2.27
CA PHE A 33 -0.91 6.59 0.96
C PHE A 33 -2.27 7.21 0.74
N LYS A 34 -2.36 8.30 -0.03
CA LYS A 34 -3.64 8.85 -0.47
C LYS A 34 -4.02 8.26 -1.82
N ILE A 35 -5.27 7.85 -2.01
CA ILE A 35 -5.79 7.57 -3.34
C ILE A 35 -6.24 8.88 -3.96
N MET A 36 -5.65 9.21 -5.10
CA MET A 36 -5.82 10.51 -5.76
C MET A 36 -6.96 10.48 -6.76
N ASP A 37 -7.07 9.38 -7.51
CA ASP A 37 -8.13 9.18 -8.50
C ASP A 37 -8.30 7.69 -8.82
N PHE A 38 -9.47 7.32 -9.34
CA PHE A 38 -9.77 6.00 -9.88
C PHE A 38 -9.92 6.11 -11.40
N GLU A 39 -9.04 5.44 -12.14
CA GLU A 39 -9.21 5.28 -13.58
C GLU A 39 -10.38 4.32 -13.90
N ASN A 40 -10.55 3.29 -13.06
CA ASN A 40 -11.69 2.36 -13.07
C ASN A 40 -11.80 1.63 -11.73
N GLN A 41 -12.74 0.69 -11.60
CA GLN A 41 -12.97 -0.06 -10.36
C GLN A 41 -11.74 -0.83 -9.83
N ASN A 42 -10.78 -1.18 -10.69
CA ASN A 42 -9.60 -1.95 -10.34
C ASN A 42 -8.29 -1.18 -10.51
N THR A 43 -8.33 0.03 -11.06
CA THR A 43 -7.13 0.81 -11.37
C THR A 43 -7.23 2.21 -10.80
N PHE A 44 -6.26 2.60 -10.00
CA PHE A 44 -6.26 3.85 -9.26
C PHE A 44 -4.85 4.41 -9.09
N PHE A 45 -4.75 5.69 -8.78
CA PHE A 45 -3.49 6.38 -8.58
C PHE A 45 -3.29 6.67 -7.10
N VAL A 46 -2.10 6.37 -6.58
CA VAL A 46 -1.73 6.64 -5.20
C VAL A 46 -0.59 7.64 -5.12
N TYR A 47 -0.63 8.47 -4.09
CA TYR A 47 0.44 9.38 -3.71
C TYR A 47 0.79 9.22 -2.24
N GLY A 48 2.08 9.20 -1.92
CA GLY A 48 2.54 9.18 -0.54
C GLY A 48 3.99 9.60 -0.44
N GLU A 49 4.45 9.83 0.79
CA GLU A 49 5.81 10.29 1.05
C GLU A 49 6.51 9.23 1.89
N LEU A 50 7.67 8.72 1.46
CA LEU A 50 8.46 7.76 2.22
C LEU A 50 9.66 8.45 2.87
N THR A 51 9.79 8.26 4.17
CA THR A 51 10.90 8.80 4.96
C THR A 51 12.10 7.86 4.89
N SER A 52 13.25 8.41 4.49
CA SER A 52 14.58 7.84 4.66
C SER A 52 15.33 8.61 5.76
N LEU A 53 16.46 8.08 6.25
CA LEU A 53 17.26 8.67 7.33
C LEU A 53 17.60 10.15 7.12
N PHE A 54 17.76 10.59 5.87
CA PHE A 54 18.20 11.94 5.52
C PHE A 54 17.29 12.66 4.52
N SER A 55 16.17 12.04 4.10
CA SER A 55 15.32 12.64 3.08
C SER A 55 13.91 12.08 3.09
N LEU A 56 12.98 12.89 2.58
CA LEU A 56 11.59 12.50 2.33
C LEU A 56 11.40 12.42 0.82
N VAL A 57 10.95 11.27 0.33
CA VAL A 57 10.84 10.97 -1.10
C VAL A 57 9.38 10.78 -1.46
N ASP A 58 8.92 11.51 -2.47
CA ASP A 58 7.56 11.35 -2.99
C ASP A 58 7.46 10.07 -3.81
N ILE A 59 6.37 9.33 -3.60
CA ILE A 59 6.01 8.13 -4.32
C ILE A 59 4.65 8.36 -4.98
N GLU A 60 4.65 8.20 -6.28
CA GLU A 60 3.45 8.18 -7.11
C GLU A 60 3.38 6.82 -7.79
N ALA A 61 2.21 6.18 -7.77
CA ALA A 61 2.04 4.92 -8.46
C ALA A 61 0.66 4.79 -9.11
N LYS A 62 0.62 4.22 -10.31
CA LYS A 62 -0.59 3.65 -10.90
C LYS A 62 -0.71 2.22 -10.41
N VAL A 63 -1.79 1.90 -9.71
CA VAL A 63 -2.01 0.61 -9.07
C VAL A 63 -3.14 -0.12 -9.78
N THR A 64 -2.91 -1.38 -10.17
CA THR A 64 -3.94 -2.28 -10.71
C THR A 64 -4.17 -3.42 -9.73
N ARG A 65 -5.43 -3.66 -9.36
CA ARG A 65 -5.87 -4.65 -8.37
C ARG A 65 -6.49 -5.88 -9.04
N TYR A 66 -6.07 -7.05 -8.60
CA TYR A 66 -6.64 -8.35 -8.98
C TYR A 66 -7.10 -9.08 -7.73
N ILE A 67 -8.37 -9.48 -7.67
CA ILE A 67 -8.98 -10.16 -6.51
C ILE A 67 -9.33 -11.59 -6.90
N SER A 68 -9.05 -12.52 -6.00
CA SER A 68 -9.47 -13.91 -6.09
C SER A 68 -9.96 -14.40 -4.73
N ASN A 69 -10.53 -15.60 -4.70
CA ASN A 69 -10.96 -16.23 -3.46
C ASN A 69 -9.79 -16.57 -2.52
N THR A 70 -8.55 -16.60 -2.99
CA THR A 70 -7.37 -17.01 -2.18
C THR A 70 -6.42 -15.85 -1.89
N GLY A 71 -6.62 -14.71 -2.53
CA GLY A 71 -5.71 -13.58 -2.37
C GLY A 71 -6.05 -12.37 -3.23
N VAL A 72 -5.33 -11.29 -2.94
CA VAL A 72 -5.36 -10.03 -3.69
C VAL A 72 -3.95 -9.70 -4.15
N ILE A 73 -3.83 -9.27 -5.40
CA ILE A 73 -2.58 -8.77 -5.96
C ILE A 73 -2.77 -7.31 -6.36
N TYR A 74 -1.90 -6.43 -5.87
CA TYR A 74 -1.77 -5.06 -6.35
C TYR A 74 -0.48 -4.96 -7.17
N VAL A 75 -0.58 -4.60 -8.44
CA VAL A 75 0.56 -4.31 -9.31
C VAL A 75 0.74 -2.80 -9.34
N LEU A 76 1.92 -2.31 -8.99
CA LEU A 76 2.26 -0.89 -8.89
C LEU A 76 3.21 -0.53 -10.03
N ASN A 77 2.85 0.45 -10.83
CA ASN A 77 3.80 1.13 -11.71
C ASN A 77 4.16 2.47 -11.06
N VAL A 78 5.38 2.56 -10.53
CA VAL A 78 5.88 3.73 -9.82
C VAL A 78 6.64 4.62 -10.80
N ALA A 79 6.16 5.85 -10.97
CA ALA A 79 6.81 6.82 -11.84
C ALA A 79 6.46 8.26 -11.40
N PRO A 80 7.37 9.24 -11.61
CA PRO A 80 7.06 10.65 -11.38
C PRO A 80 6.06 11.18 -12.40
N GLY A 81 5.15 12.05 -11.95
CA GLY A 81 4.22 12.78 -12.82
C GLY A 81 2.96 12.00 -13.18
N LEU A 82 2.68 10.90 -12.47
CA LEU A 82 1.44 10.14 -12.60
C LEU A 82 0.26 10.84 -11.93
N VAL A 83 0.53 11.70 -10.95
CA VAL A 83 -0.48 12.41 -10.16
C VAL A 83 -0.30 13.92 -10.32
N LYS A 84 -1.41 14.63 -10.60
CA LYS A 84 -1.45 16.09 -10.49
C LYS A 84 -1.55 16.49 -9.01
N LEU A 85 -0.53 17.17 -8.50
CA LEU A 85 -0.51 17.62 -7.11
C LEU A 85 -1.25 18.96 -6.96
N PRO A 86 -1.79 19.27 -5.77
CA PRO A 86 -2.38 20.58 -5.51
C PRO A 86 -1.34 21.72 -5.64
N PRO A 87 -1.76 22.94 -6.02
CA PRO A 87 -0.88 24.11 -6.04
C PRO A 87 -0.19 24.31 -4.68
N GLY A 88 1.14 24.46 -4.69
CA GLY A 88 1.99 24.57 -3.49
C GLY A 88 2.84 23.32 -3.22
N LYS A 89 2.30 22.12 -3.44
CA LYS A 89 3.06 20.86 -3.32
C LYS A 89 4.08 20.66 -4.44
N GLU A 90 3.87 21.31 -5.59
CA GLU A 90 4.79 21.29 -6.72
C GLU A 90 6.11 22.02 -6.42
N LEU A 91 6.06 23.12 -5.66
CA LEU A 91 7.24 23.88 -5.25
C LEU A 91 8.08 23.07 -4.24
N ASP A 92 7.43 22.44 -3.27
CA ASP A 92 8.07 21.54 -2.29
C ASP A 92 8.81 20.38 -2.97
N ARG A 93 8.28 19.87 -4.09
CA ARG A 93 8.88 18.77 -4.85
C ARG A 93 10.25 19.12 -5.41
N SER A 94 10.49 20.38 -5.78
CA SER A 94 11.80 20.81 -6.29
C SER A 94 12.93 20.74 -5.26
N PHE A 95 12.60 20.69 -3.97
CA PHE A 95 13.56 20.57 -2.86
C PHE A 95 13.72 19.12 -2.37
N LYS A 96 12.95 18.18 -2.91
CA LYS A 96 13.00 16.77 -2.56
C LYS A 96 13.90 15.98 -3.52
N PRO A 97 14.45 14.83 -3.10
CA PRO A 97 15.17 13.97 -4.02
C PRO A 97 14.26 13.49 -5.16
N THR A 98 14.88 13.19 -6.31
CA THR A 98 14.18 12.66 -7.48
C THR A 98 13.28 11.48 -7.10
N PRO A 99 11.96 11.58 -7.40
CA PRO A 99 11.02 10.48 -7.17
C PRO A 99 11.43 9.24 -7.98
N PRO A 100 11.33 8.04 -7.39
CA PRO A 100 11.82 6.83 -8.01
C PRO A 100 10.96 6.38 -9.19
N LYS A 101 11.55 5.54 -10.03
CA LYS A 101 10.87 4.77 -11.07
C LYS A 101 11.04 3.26 -10.85
N GLY A 102 10.01 2.49 -11.14
CA GLY A 102 10.07 1.03 -11.06
C GLY A 102 8.70 0.36 -11.00
N ASN A 103 8.70 -0.96 -10.85
CA ASN A 103 7.50 -1.76 -10.75
C ASN A 103 7.44 -2.46 -9.40
N GLY A 104 6.29 -2.40 -8.76
CA GLY A 104 6.01 -3.08 -7.50
C GLY A 104 4.91 -4.11 -7.64
N LYS A 105 4.89 -5.07 -6.73
CA LYS A 105 3.81 -6.03 -6.55
C LYS A 105 3.59 -6.26 -5.07
N ILE A 106 2.35 -6.07 -4.62
CA ILE A 106 1.93 -6.42 -3.27
C ILE A 106 1.00 -7.62 -3.39
N THR A 107 1.38 -8.73 -2.76
CA THR A 107 0.60 -9.97 -2.77
C THR A 107 0.08 -10.26 -1.38
N ILE A 108 -1.24 -10.33 -1.24
CA ILE A 108 -1.93 -10.69 0.01
C ILE A 108 -2.54 -12.06 -0.22
N THR A 109 -2.07 -13.06 0.52
CA THR A 109 -2.54 -14.44 0.37
C THR A 109 -3.14 -14.92 1.68
N ARG A 110 -4.31 -15.55 1.63
CA ARG A 110 -4.86 -16.22 2.80
C ARG A 110 -4.34 -17.65 2.91
N THR A 111 -4.08 -18.07 4.13
CA THR A 111 -3.99 -19.48 4.51
C THR A 111 -5.17 -19.85 5.40
N ALA A 112 -5.23 -21.09 5.87
CA ALA A 112 -6.32 -21.54 6.75
C ALA A 112 -6.44 -20.73 8.05
N SER A 113 -5.33 -20.22 8.58
CA SER A 113 -5.27 -19.56 9.89
C SER A 113 -4.59 -18.19 9.90
N SER A 114 -4.11 -17.69 8.75
CA SER A 114 -3.34 -16.45 8.71
C SER A 114 -3.45 -15.73 7.37
N ILE A 115 -3.01 -14.48 7.32
CA ILE A 115 -2.79 -13.72 6.09
C ILE A 115 -1.29 -13.49 5.93
N ASN A 116 -0.76 -13.72 4.74
CA ASN A 116 0.60 -13.34 4.38
C ASN A 116 0.55 -12.14 3.44
N VAL A 117 1.31 -11.08 3.76
CA VAL A 117 1.47 -9.89 2.92
C VAL A 117 2.91 -9.83 2.45
N GLU A 118 3.09 -9.78 1.15
CA GLU A 118 4.38 -9.73 0.49
C GLU A 118 4.51 -8.43 -0.29
N PHE A 119 5.60 -7.71 -0.05
CA PHE A 119 6.00 -6.54 -0.80
C PHE A 119 7.19 -6.91 -1.68
N ASP A 120 7.03 -6.76 -3.00
CA ASP A 120 8.07 -6.95 -4.00
C ASP A 120 8.18 -5.67 -4.84
N TYR A 121 9.40 -5.25 -5.15
CA TYR A 121 9.64 -4.05 -5.95
C TYR A 121 10.97 -4.14 -6.68
N GLU A 122 10.95 -3.77 -7.96
CA GLU A 122 12.10 -3.72 -8.86
C GLU A 122 12.24 -2.31 -9.46
N GLY A 123 13.43 -1.72 -9.36
CA GLY A 123 13.74 -0.39 -9.89
C GLY A 123 14.54 0.50 -8.95
N GLU A 124 14.32 1.81 -9.02
CA GLU A 124 15.07 2.76 -8.21
C GLU A 124 14.66 2.69 -6.73
N ARG A 125 15.64 2.78 -5.84
CA ARG A 125 15.43 2.82 -4.38
C ARG A 125 14.69 1.62 -3.80
N GLU A 126 14.80 0.42 -4.41
CA GLU A 126 14.04 -0.77 -3.99
C GLU A 126 14.10 -1.05 -2.49
N LYS A 127 15.32 -1.07 -1.93
CA LYS A 127 15.54 -1.35 -0.51
C LYS A 127 14.85 -0.34 0.39
N MET A 128 14.83 0.93 0.00
CA MET A 128 14.13 1.98 0.75
C MET A 128 12.61 1.76 0.68
N ILE A 129 12.06 1.54 -0.52
CA ILE A 129 10.62 1.38 -0.73
C ILE A 129 10.10 0.16 0.03
N VAL A 130 10.71 -1.00 -0.19
CA VAL A 130 10.27 -2.26 0.44
C VAL A 130 10.42 -2.22 1.96
N ASN A 131 11.53 -1.67 2.48
CA ASN A 131 11.70 -1.53 3.93
C ASN A 131 10.72 -0.53 4.55
N SER A 132 10.46 0.60 3.89
CA SER A 132 9.52 1.60 4.39
C SER A 132 8.09 1.06 4.41
N LEU A 133 7.65 0.37 3.35
CA LEU A 133 6.34 -0.30 3.32
C LEU A 133 6.25 -1.37 4.41
N SER A 134 7.26 -2.23 4.53
CA SER A 134 7.30 -3.26 5.58
C SER A 134 7.27 -2.65 6.99
N LYS A 135 8.03 -1.57 7.22
CA LYS A 135 8.06 -0.88 8.52
C LYS A 135 6.73 -0.25 8.86
N ARG A 136 6.07 0.44 7.90
CA ARG A 136 4.72 0.99 8.10
C ARG A 136 3.75 -0.11 8.49
N PHE A 137 3.73 -1.19 7.71
CA PHE A 137 2.84 -2.30 7.95
C PHE A 137 3.07 -2.95 9.32
N LYS A 138 4.32 -3.21 9.71
CA LYS A 138 4.68 -3.74 11.05
C LYS A 138 4.40 -2.77 12.19
N SER A 139 4.35 -1.47 11.92
CA SER A 139 4.12 -0.44 12.94
C SER A 139 2.64 -0.26 13.31
N ILE A 140 1.73 -0.91 12.57
CA ILE A 140 0.29 -0.85 12.84
C ILE A 140 0.01 -1.53 14.19
N ARG A 141 -0.12 -0.70 15.22
CA ARG A 141 -0.59 -1.15 16.54
C ARG A 141 -2.08 -1.39 16.47
N ASN A 142 -2.56 -2.39 17.22
CA ASN A 142 -3.98 -2.69 17.36
C ASN A 142 -4.69 -2.99 16.02
N LEU A 143 -4.02 -3.75 15.13
CA LEU A 143 -4.61 -4.17 13.85
C LEU A 143 -5.98 -4.85 14.04
N ASP A 144 -6.13 -5.67 15.08
CA ASP A 144 -7.40 -6.33 15.43
C ASP A 144 -8.52 -5.33 15.75
N ASP A 145 -8.22 -4.23 16.45
CA ASP A 145 -9.22 -3.19 16.77
C ASP A 145 -9.61 -2.40 15.52
N ILE A 146 -8.64 -2.12 14.65
CA ILE A 146 -8.88 -1.47 13.36
C ILE A 146 -9.80 -2.34 12.49
N ILE A 147 -9.50 -3.64 12.39
CA ILE A 147 -10.34 -4.61 11.66
C ILE A 147 -11.75 -4.67 12.26
N TRP A 148 -11.88 -4.71 13.58
CA TRP A 148 -13.18 -4.74 14.24
C TRP A 148 -14.03 -3.50 13.91
N LYS A 149 -13.44 -2.30 13.97
CA LYS A 149 -14.14 -1.05 13.64
C LYS A 149 -14.65 -1.04 12.20
N GLU A 150 -13.81 -1.46 11.25
CA GLU A 150 -14.20 -1.54 9.84
C GLU A 150 -15.26 -2.61 9.60
N ARG A 151 -15.17 -3.75 10.27
CA ARG A 151 -16.16 -4.82 10.19
C ARG A 151 -17.54 -4.32 10.62
N VAL A 152 -17.62 -3.64 11.76
CA VAL A 152 -18.86 -3.04 12.27
C VAL A 152 -19.39 -1.98 11.31
N SER A 153 -18.52 -1.09 10.82
CA SER A 153 -18.90 -0.02 9.88
C SER A 153 -19.44 -0.53 8.55
N ARG A 154 -18.99 -1.71 8.10
CA ARG A 154 -19.31 -2.27 6.78
C ARG A 154 -20.33 -3.40 6.85
N HIS A 155 -20.80 -3.75 8.04
CA HIS A 155 -21.70 -4.87 8.29
C HIS A 155 -21.17 -6.21 7.73
N LEU A 156 -19.90 -6.50 7.97
CA LEU A 156 -19.18 -7.71 7.52
C LEU A 156 -19.17 -8.84 8.56
#